data_AF-A0AAV8RUI1-F1
#
_entry.id   AF-A0AAV8RUI1-F1
#
_cell.length_a   1.000
_cell.length_b   1.000
_cell.length_c   1.000
_cell.angle_alpha   90.00
_cell.angle_beta   90.00
_cell.angle_gamma   90.00
#
_symmetry.space_group_name_H-M   'P 1'
#
loop_
_entity.id
_entity.type
_entity.pdbx_description
1 polymer ?
#
loop_
_entity_poly.entity_id
_entity_poly.type
_entity_poly.pdbx_seq_one_letter_code
_entity_poly.pdbx_strand_id
1 'polypeptide(L)'
;MQFNNAKFKAFCQSYRIQLKFSSVAHPQANGLAEVTNRVILEGLKKRVSNATTSWVDELPSVLWALRTTPKTPTGESPYSLAFGTEAVLPPEVVFPTLRIQSQHQEESDQQLRRNLDLLEEKRADAHLRALAYRRAVAKIYNQQVRPKRVGAGDLVLRKTEVSDPTRSRGKLAPNWEGPYRVIDTIRDKTYTLATMEGRVLPRTWHITNLRKFYV
;
A
#
# COMPACT_ATOMS: atom_id res chain seq x y z
N MET A 1 -14.68 -14.15 -7.84
CA MET A 1 -14.60 -13.01 -6.88
C MET A 1 -15.34 -13.39 -5.59
N GLN A 2 -14.64 -13.69 -4.50
CA GLN A 2 -15.29 -14.15 -3.25
C GLN A 2 -16.13 -13.04 -2.56
N PHE A 3 -15.76 -11.77 -2.73
CA PHE A 3 -16.44 -10.63 -2.08
C PHE A 3 -17.63 -10.04 -2.86
N ASN A 4 -17.93 -10.55 -4.06
CA ASN A 4 -19.08 -10.10 -4.88
C ASN A 4 -20.19 -11.18 -4.96
N ASN A 5 -20.32 -12.01 -3.93
CA ASN A 5 -21.36 -13.04 -3.85
C ASN A 5 -22.63 -12.47 -3.19
N ALA A 6 -23.81 -12.93 -3.64
CA ALA A 6 -25.11 -12.61 -3.04
C ALA A 6 -25.14 -12.91 -1.53
N LYS A 7 -24.56 -14.03 -1.08
CA LYS A 7 -24.46 -14.36 0.35
C LYS A 7 -23.71 -13.30 1.15
N PHE A 8 -22.60 -12.77 0.61
CA PHE A 8 -21.80 -11.75 1.28
C PHE A 8 -22.50 -10.38 1.28
N LYS A 9 -23.22 -10.03 0.20
CA LYS A 9 -24.03 -8.82 0.16
C LYS A 9 -25.17 -8.85 1.19
N ALA A 10 -25.87 -9.98 1.31
CA ALA A 10 -26.91 -10.17 2.31
C ALA A 10 -26.36 -10.04 3.75
N PHE A 11 -25.20 -10.65 4.02
CA PHE A 11 -24.51 -10.48 5.29
C PHE A 11 -24.15 -9.01 5.57
N CYS A 12 -23.57 -8.29 4.61
CA CYS A 12 -23.25 -6.87 4.84
C CYS A 12 -24.51 -6.02 5.07
N GLN A 13 -25.61 -6.32 4.38
CA GLN A 13 -26.89 -5.65 4.58
C GLN A 13 -27.47 -5.88 5.97
N SER A 14 -27.40 -7.10 6.51
CA SER A 14 -27.92 -7.41 7.85
C SER A 14 -27.22 -6.61 8.95
N TYR A 15 -25.94 -6.31 8.76
CA TYR A 15 -25.13 -5.51 9.69
C TYR A 15 -25.04 -4.02 9.32
N ARG A 16 -25.81 -3.56 8.32
CA ARG A 16 -25.78 -2.18 7.81
C ARG A 16 -24.39 -1.72 7.36
N ILE A 17 -23.58 -2.65 6.84
CA ILE A 17 -22.24 -2.40 6.32
C ILE A 17 -22.33 -2.00 4.84
N GLN A 18 -21.84 -0.81 4.51
CA GLN A 18 -21.77 -0.35 3.13
C GLN A 18 -20.55 -0.94 2.40
N LEU A 19 -20.78 -1.77 1.37
CA LEU A 19 -19.73 -2.31 0.52
C LEU A 19 -19.29 -1.26 -0.52
N LYS A 20 -17.99 -0.94 -0.54
CA LYS A 20 -17.36 -0.12 -1.56
C LYS A 20 -16.36 -0.97 -2.34
N PHE A 21 -16.59 -1.13 -3.65
CA PHE A 21 -15.71 -1.89 -4.53
C PHE A 21 -14.69 -0.97 -5.20
N SER A 22 -13.44 -1.41 -5.29
CA SER A 22 -12.45 -0.77 -6.16
C SER A 22 -12.71 -1.12 -7.62
N SER A 23 -12.32 -0.23 -8.53
CA SER A 23 -12.42 -0.51 -9.97
C SER A 23 -11.55 -1.71 -10.35
N VAL A 24 -12.04 -2.52 -11.27
CA VAL A 24 -11.31 -3.65 -11.86
C VAL A 24 -9.99 -3.15 -12.44
N ALA A 25 -8.91 -3.90 -12.21
CA ALA A 25 -7.55 -3.62 -12.71
C ALA A 25 -6.85 -2.35 -12.17
N HIS A 26 -7.31 -1.77 -11.06
CA HIS A 26 -6.58 -0.71 -10.34
C HIS A 26 -6.06 -1.20 -8.97
N PRO A 27 -4.98 -2.00 -8.90
CA PRO A 27 -4.42 -2.49 -7.64
C PRO A 27 -3.99 -1.35 -6.70
N GLN A 28 -3.61 -0.20 -7.26
CA GLN A 28 -3.28 1.00 -6.49
C GLN A 28 -4.44 1.51 -5.62
N ALA A 29 -5.69 1.24 -6.00
CA ALA A 29 -6.87 1.61 -5.21
C ALA A 29 -7.01 0.80 -3.91
N ASN A 30 -6.37 -0.37 -3.83
CA ASN A 30 -6.28 -1.19 -2.61
C ASN A 30 -4.86 -1.23 -2.03
N GLY A 31 -4.02 -0.25 -2.38
CA GLY A 31 -2.59 -0.26 -2.06
C GLY A 31 -2.29 -0.33 -0.56
N LEU A 32 -3.18 0.17 0.31
CA LEU A 32 -3.00 0.07 1.76
C LEU A 32 -3.06 -1.38 2.25
N ALA A 33 -4.04 -2.16 1.77
CA ALA A 33 -4.14 -3.58 2.11
C ALA A 33 -2.96 -4.37 1.54
N GLU A 34 -2.52 -4.06 0.32
CA GLU A 34 -1.34 -4.71 -0.27
C GLU A 34 -0.06 -4.43 0.52
N VAL A 35 0.15 -3.18 0.96
CA VAL A 35 1.29 -2.81 1.81
C VAL A 35 1.22 -3.52 3.16
N THR A 36 0.05 -3.55 3.81
CA THR A 36 -0.12 -4.26 5.08
C THR A 36 0.15 -5.75 4.92
N ASN A 37 -0.36 -6.39 3.86
CA ASN A 37 -0.11 -7.80 3.57
C ASN A 37 1.39 -8.07 3.37
N ARG A 38 2.11 -7.19 2.66
CA ARG A 38 3.56 -7.31 2.49
C ARG A 38 4.29 -7.29 3.83
N VAL A 39 3.93 -6.36 4.71
CA VAL A 39 4.55 -6.24 6.04
C VAL A 39 4.27 -7.48 6.90
N ILE A 40 3.05 -8.03 6.86
CA ILE A 40 2.71 -9.28 7.55
C ILE A 40 3.55 -10.44 7.02
N LEU A 41 3.66 -10.58 5.69
CA LEU A 41 4.45 -11.64 5.06
C LEU A 41 5.93 -11.52 5.40
N GLU A 42 6.49 -10.31 5.43
CA GLU A 42 7.88 -10.08 5.84
C GLU A 42 8.12 -10.46 7.31
N GLY A 43 7.18 -10.11 8.20
CA GLY A 43 7.23 -10.52 9.61
C GLY A 43 7.18 -12.04 9.77
N LEU A 44 6.26 -12.70 9.07
CA LEU A 44 6.15 -14.16 9.08
C LEU A 44 7.41 -14.83 8.54
N LYS A 45 7.95 -14.37 7.39
CA LYS A 45 9.18 -14.93 6.81
C LYS A 45 10.33 -14.94 7.82
N LYS A 46 10.52 -13.84 8.56
CA LYS A 46 11.59 -13.73 9.56
C LYS A 46 11.41 -14.66 10.76
N ARG A 47 10.17 -14.97 11.15
CA ARG A 47 9.90 -15.83 12.32
C ARG A 47 9.85 -17.31 11.94
N VAL A 48 9.23 -17.64 10.82
CA VAL A 48 9.17 -19.00 10.27
C VAL A 48 10.55 -19.47 9.79
N SER A 49 11.42 -18.58 9.30
CA SER A 49 12.81 -18.97 8.99
C SER A 49 13.63 -19.34 10.23
N ASN A 50 13.23 -18.85 11.40
CA ASN A 50 13.96 -19.01 12.66
C ASN A 50 13.32 -20.04 13.59
N ALA A 51 12.13 -20.55 13.24
CA ALA A 51 11.36 -21.47 14.07
C ALA A 51 10.98 -22.73 13.28
N THR A 52 10.81 -23.85 13.96
CA THR A 52 10.30 -25.11 13.37
C THR A 52 8.78 -25.16 13.34
N THR A 53 8.11 -24.03 13.59
CA THR A 53 6.66 -23.90 13.80
C THR A 53 5.95 -23.46 12.52
N SER A 54 4.64 -23.73 12.46
CA SER A 54 3.81 -23.31 11.32
C SER A 54 3.64 -21.79 11.31
N TRP A 55 3.46 -21.21 10.13
CA TRP A 55 3.14 -19.78 10.00
C TRP A 55 1.86 -19.38 10.76
N VAL A 56 0.95 -20.34 10.98
CA VAL A 56 -0.30 -20.13 11.74
C VAL A 56 -0.01 -19.81 13.20
N ASP A 57 0.97 -20.49 13.80
CA ASP A 57 1.34 -20.32 15.21
C ASP A 57 2.07 -18.99 15.43
N GLU A 58 2.82 -18.53 14.42
CA GLU A 58 3.58 -17.28 14.48
C GLU A 58 2.75 -16.03 14.13
N LEU A 59 1.60 -16.21 13.47
CA LEU A 59 0.75 -15.11 13.01
C LEU A 59 0.27 -14.19 14.14
N PRO A 60 -0.28 -14.68 15.27
CA PRO A 60 -0.72 -13.83 16.37
C PRO A 60 0.39 -12.92 16.89
N SER A 61 1.61 -13.46 17.02
CA SER A 61 2.77 -12.73 17.51
C SER A 61 3.27 -11.67 16.52
N VAL A 62 3.24 -11.96 15.20
CA VAL A 62 3.54 -10.95 14.17
C VAL A 62 2.50 -9.83 14.20
N LEU A 63 1.20 -10.18 14.29
CA LEU A 63 0.14 -9.20 14.39
C LEU A 63 0.24 -8.35 15.66
N TRP A 64 0.61 -8.96 16.79
CA TRP A 64 0.85 -8.26 18.05
C TRP A 64 1.93 -7.20 17.88
N ALA A 65 3.12 -7.59 17.38
CA ALA A 65 4.21 -6.67 17.13
C ALA A 65 3.79 -5.52 16.19
N LEU A 66 3.03 -5.81 15.12
CA LEU A 66 2.56 -4.78 14.20
C LEU A 66 1.58 -3.78 14.82
N ARG A 67 0.78 -4.22 15.79
CA ARG A 67 -0.22 -3.41 16.49
C ARG A 67 0.41 -2.56 17.60
N THR A 68 1.44 -3.06 18.28
CA THR A 68 2.06 -2.39 19.43
C THR A 68 3.31 -1.56 19.06
N THR A 69 3.85 -1.73 17.85
CA THR A 69 5.00 -0.93 17.40
C THR A 69 4.56 0.40 16.80
N PRO A 70 5.07 1.56 17.28
CA PRO A 70 4.82 2.86 16.67
C PRO A 70 5.24 2.90 15.20
N LYS A 71 4.41 3.50 14.34
CA LYS A 71 4.74 3.66 12.92
C LYS A 71 5.43 4.99 12.70
N THR A 72 6.54 5.00 11.96
CA THR A 72 7.30 6.23 11.64
C THR A 72 6.44 7.38 11.09
N PRO A 73 5.43 7.16 10.21
CA PRO A 73 4.61 8.24 9.68
C PRO A 73 3.69 8.90 10.73
N THR A 74 3.18 8.13 11.70
CA THR A 74 2.24 8.62 12.71
C THR A 74 2.94 9.00 14.02
N GLY A 75 4.08 8.36 14.33
CA GLY A 75 4.74 8.39 15.64
C GLY A 75 4.03 7.56 16.71
N GLU A 76 2.89 6.95 16.37
CA GLU A 76 1.98 6.27 17.29
C GLU A 76 1.78 4.81 16.90
N SER A 77 1.51 3.94 17.88
CA SER A 77 1.15 2.55 17.61
C SER A 77 -0.31 2.43 17.16
N PRO A 78 -0.66 1.48 16.27
CA PRO A 78 -2.06 1.22 15.94
C PRO A 78 -2.92 0.89 17.16
N TYR A 79 -2.35 0.23 18.17
CA TYR A 79 -3.03 -0.09 19.42
C TYR A 79 -3.41 1.18 20.18
N SER A 80 -2.51 2.15 20.34
CA SER A 80 -2.82 3.38 21.07
C SER A 80 -3.79 4.29 20.33
N LEU A 81 -3.81 4.27 18.99
CA LEU A 81 -4.84 4.96 18.21
C LEU A 81 -6.22 4.28 18.29
N ALA A 82 -6.27 2.97 18.56
CA ALA A 82 -7.52 2.24 18.73
C ALA A 82 -8.10 2.38 20.14
N PHE A 83 -7.26 2.24 21.17
CA PHE A 83 -7.68 2.09 22.56
C PHE A 83 -7.29 3.28 23.47
N GLY A 84 -6.63 4.31 22.93
CA GLY A 84 -6.23 5.51 23.70
C GLY A 84 -5.00 5.35 24.59
N THR A 85 -4.47 4.14 24.76
CA THR A 85 -3.28 3.88 25.58
C THR A 85 -2.35 2.88 24.90
N GLU A 86 -1.06 2.93 25.21
CA GLU A 86 -0.11 1.93 24.71
C GLU A 86 -0.34 0.57 25.36
N ALA A 87 -0.20 -0.51 24.60
CA ALA A 87 -0.34 -1.86 25.11
C ALA A 87 0.76 -2.17 26.13
N VAL A 88 0.42 -2.90 27.18
CA VAL A 88 1.43 -3.51 28.06
C VAL A 88 2.09 -4.64 27.28
N LEU A 89 3.41 -4.56 27.12
CA LEU A 89 4.15 -5.56 26.36
C LEU A 89 4.45 -6.79 27.23
N PRO A 90 4.51 -8.01 26.65
CA PRO A 90 4.86 -9.21 27.40
C PRO A 90 6.15 -9.10 28.25
N PRO A 91 7.25 -8.47 27.75
CA PRO A 91 8.43 -8.25 28.57
C PRO A 91 8.21 -7.37 29.80
N GLU A 92 7.27 -6.42 29.74
CA GLU A 92 6.96 -5.56 30.90
C GLU A 92 6.30 -6.39 32.01
N VAL A 93 5.51 -7.41 31.66
CA VAL A 93 4.91 -8.31 32.65
C VAL A 93 5.97 -9.19 33.33
N VAL A 94 6.95 -9.66 32.57
CA VAL A 94 8.06 -10.49 33.09
C VAL A 94 9.05 -9.65 33.89
N PHE A 95 9.30 -8.42 33.44
CA PHE A 95 10.19 -7.44 34.06
C PHE A 95 9.39 -6.18 34.36
N PRO A 96 8.72 -6.13 35.54
CA PRO A 96 7.81 -5.05 35.89
C PRO A 96 8.46 -3.68 35.73
N THR A 97 7.94 -2.90 34.78
CA THR A 97 8.29 -1.49 34.64
C THR A 97 7.59 -0.67 35.71
N LEU A 98 8.02 0.58 35.93
CA LEU A 98 7.32 1.51 36.85
C LEU A 98 5.82 1.62 36.54
N ARG A 99 5.46 1.53 35.26
CA ARG A 99 4.06 1.54 34.81
C ARG A 99 3.23 0.41 35.42
N ILE A 100 3.81 -0.78 35.60
CA ILE A 100 3.13 -1.94 36.21
C ILE A 100 3.28 -1.91 37.73
N GLN A 101 4.46 -1.55 38.23
CA GLN A 101 4.74 -1.53 39.68
C GLN A 101 3.89 -0.49 40.42
N SER A 102 3.60 0.66 39.79
CA SER A 102 2.80 1.73 40.36
C SER A 102 1.34 1.70 39.90
N GLN A 103 0.85 0.56 39.41
CA GLN A 103 -0.52 0.48 38.89
C GLN A 103 -1.53 0.38 40.04
N HIS A 104 -2.25 1.48 40.28
CA HIS A 104 -3.49 1.48 41.04
C HIS A 104 -4.68 1.44 40.08
N GLN A 105 -5.60 0.48 40.28
CA GLN A 105 -6.68 0.20 39.34
C GLN A 105 -7.57 1.42 39.10
N GLU A 106 -7.97 2.14 40.16
CA GLU A 106 -8.81 3.33 40.06
C GLU A 106 -8.14 4.47 39.30
N GLU A 107 -6.85 4.71 39.56
CA GLU A 107 -6.08 5.74 38.87
C GLU A 107 -5.87 5.39 37.39
N SER A 108 -5.64 4.11 37.09
CA SER A 108 -5.48 3.62 35.71
C SER A 108 -6.76 3.80 34.91
N ASP A 109 -7.92 3.48 35.50
CA ASP A 109 -9.22 3.66 34.86
C ASP A 109 -9.54 5.13 34.61
N GLN A 110 -9.24 6.00 35.59
CA GLN A 110 -9.39 7.45 35.42
C GLN A 110 -8.48 7.99 34.32
N GLN A 111 -7.23 7.55 34.26
CA GLN A 111 -6.29 7.95 33.22
C GLN A 111 -6.74 7.45 31.84
N LEU A 112 -7.25 6.22 31.74
CA LEU A 112 -7.78 5.69 30.49
C LEU A 112 -8.98 6.52 30.01
N ARG A 113 -9.90 6.90 30.89
CA ARG A 113 -11.03 7.78 30.53
C ARG A 113 -10.55 9.10 29.94
N ARG A 114 -9.60 9.77 30.60
CA ARG A 114 -8.99 11.00 30.09
C ARG A 114 -8.34 10.81 28.72
N ASN A 115 -7.62 9.70 28.54
CA ASN A 115 -7.01 9.38 27.25
C ASN A 115 -8.05 9.13 26.15
N LEU A 116 -9.20 8.52 26.49
CA LEU A 116 -10.31 8.32 25.56
C LEU A 116 -10.97 9.64 25.16
N ASP A 117 -11.11 10.58 26.10
CA ASP A 117 -11.63 11.92 25.82
C ASP A 117 -10.73 12.67 24.82
N LEU A 118 -9.40 12.46 24.89
CA LEU A 118 -8.41 13.06 24.00
C LEU A 118 -8.10 12.21 22.75
N LEU A 119 -8.76 11.06 22.57
CA LEU A 119 -8.38 10.10 21.53
C LEU A 119 -8.59 10.62 20.12
N GLU A 120 -9.66 11.38 19.89
CA GLU A 120 -9.92 12.00 18.58
C GLU A 120 -8.87 13.06 18.23
N GLU A 121 -8.43 13.86 19.20
CA GLU A 121 -7.34 14.82 19.01
C GLU A 121 -6.04 14.08 18.66
N LYS A 122 -5.70 13.03 19.41
CA LYS A 122 -4.54 12.17 19.13
C LYS A 122 -4.60 11.57 17.72
N ARG A 123 -5.78 11.14 17.26
CA ARG A 123 -5.99 10.62 15.89
C ARG A 123 -5.80 11.70 14.83
N ALA A 124 -6.31 12.91 15.09
CA ALA A 124 -6.14 14.04 14.19
C ALA A 124 -4.66 14.43 14.03
N ASP A 125 -3.92 14.49 15.13
CA ASP A 125 -2.48 14.78 15.12
C ASP A 125 -1.68 13.71 14.38
N ALA A 126 -1.95 12.43 14.67
CA ALA A 126 -1.33 11.32 13.95
C ALA A 126 -1.63 11.38 12.45
N HIS A 127 -2.84 11.79 12.06
CA HIS A 127 -3.22 11.98 10.67
C HIS A 127 -2.43 13.12 10.01
N LEU A 128 -2.33 14.28 10.67
CA LEU A 128 -1.55 15.42 10.19
C LEU A 128 -0.07 15.06 9.99
N ARG A 129 0.54 14.36 10.96
CA ARG A 129 1.91 13.84 10.85
C ARG A 129 2.07 12.90 9.66
N ALA A 130 1.14 11.96 9.48
CA ALA A 130 1.19 11.02 8.36
C ALA A 130 1.07 11.74 7.00
N LEU A 131 0.23 12.77 6.90
CA LEU A 131 0.12 13.60 5.70
C LEU A 131 1.40 14.39 5.42
N ALA A 132 1.99 15.00 6.44
CA ALA A 132 3.25 15.73 6.33
C ALA A 132 4.39 14.80 5.89
N TYR A 133 4.50 13.63 6.51
CA TYR A 133 5.46 12.59 6.14
C TYR A 133 5.28 12.17 4.68
N ARG A 134 4.05 11.88 4.26
CA ARG A 134 3.74 11.48 2.88
C ARG A 134 4.12 12.57 1.87
N ARG A 135 3.88 13.84 2.19
CA ARG A 135 4.28 14.98 1.36
C ARG A 135 5.81 15.09 1.25
N ALA A 136 6.53 14.93 2.35
CA ALA A 136 8.00 14.96 2.36
C ALA A 136 8.60 13.83 1.51
N VAL A 137 8.11 12.60 1.69
CA VAL A 137 8.55 11.44 0.89
C VAL A 137 8.20 11.63 -0.59
N ALA A 138 7.01 12.14 -0.91
CA ALA A 138 6.63 12.43 -2.29
C ALA A 138 7.53 13.50 -2.94
N LYS A 139 7.94 14.53 -2.19
CA LYS A 139 8.88 15.55 -2.67
C LYS A 139 10.24 14.94 -3.02
N ILE A 140 10.79 14.12 -2.14
CA ILE A 140 12.08 13.42 -2.36
C ILE A 140 11.98 12.52 -3.60
N TYR A 141 10.92 11.73 -3.70
CA TYR A 141 10.68 10.88 -4.86
C TYR A 141 10.58 11.69 -6.15
N ASN A 142 9.75 12.74 -6.16
CA ASN A 142 9.54 13.58 -7.34
C ASN A 142 10.81 14.32 -7.78
N GLN A 143 11.73 14.65 -6.86
CA GLN A 143 13.05 15.22 -7.20
C GLN A 143 13.95 14.21 -7.94
N GLN A 144 13.85 12.92 -7.61
CA GLN A 144 14.62 11.86 -8.26
C GLN A 144 14.00 11.41 -9.59
N VAL A 145 12.71 11.65 -9.80
CA VAL A 145 12.03 11.33 -11.06
C VAL A 145 12.47 12.33 -12.13
N ARG A 146 13.30 11.87 -13.07
CA ARG A 146 13.55 12.61 -14.31
C ARG A 146 12.29 12.58 -15.17
N PRO A 147 11.63 13.72 -15.44
CA PRO A 147 10.46 13.73 -16.31
C PRO A 147 10.89 13.32 -17.70
N LYS A 148 10.44 12.15 -18.15
CA LYS A 148 10.57 11.74 -19.55
C LYS A 148 9.67 12.67 -20.34
N ARG A 149 10.24 13.62 -21.08
CA ARG A 149 9.49 14.43 -22.05
C ARG A 149 9.48 13.65 -23.36
N VAL A 150 8.33 13.10 -23.71
CA VAL A 150 8.07 12.46 -25.00
C VAL A 150 7.09 13.37 -25.73
N GLY A 151 7.47 13.83 -26.92
CA GLY A 151 6.64 14.68 -27.78
C GLY A 151 6.11 13.93 -29.00
N ALA A 152 5.18 14.55 -29.72
CA ALA A 152 4.77 14.07 -31.05
C ALA A 152 5.99 13.94 -31.98
N GLY A 153 6.08 12.83 -32.70
CA GLY A 153 7.21 12.51 -33.59
C GLY A 153 8.33 11.69 -32.96
N ASP A 154 8.44 11.63 -31.63
CA ASP A 154 9.45 10.81 -30.95
C ASP A 154 9.24 9.31 -31.20
N LEU A 155 10.33 8.57 -31.32
CA LEU A 155 10.31 7.10 -31.35
C LEU A 155 10.29 6.55 -29.92
N VAL A 156 9.43 5.56 -29.68
CA VAL A 156 9.27 4.89 -28.39
C VAL A 156 9.14 3.39 -28.55
N LEU A 157 9.67 2.66 -27.58
CA LEU A 157 9.38 1.25 -27.36
C LEU A 157 8.22 1.11 -26.38
N ARG A 158 7.31 0.18 -26.63
CA ARG A 158 6.20 -0.17 -25.74
C ARG A 158 6.55 -1.38 -24.88
N LYS A 159 6.05 -1.44 -23.65
CA LYS A 159 6.22 -2.60 -22.77
C LYS A 159 5.36 -3.78 -23.25
N THR A 160 5.97 -4.95 -23.47
CA THR A 160 5.29 -6.13 -24.06
C THR A 160 4.20 -6.72 -23.17
N GLU A 161 4.36 -6.68 -21.85
CA GLU A 161 3.40 -7.19 -20.85
C GLU A 161 1.98 -6.59 -20.97
N VAL A 162 1.88 -5.34 -21.42
CA VAL A 162 0.61 -4.60 -21.49
C VAL A 162 -0.08 -4.79 -22.85
N SER A 163 0.66 -5.27 -23.85
CA SER A 163 0.15 -5.50 -25.21
C SER A 163 -0.65 -6.79 -25.31
N ASP A 164 -0.13 -7.89 -24.71
CA ASP A 164 -0.69 -9.23 -24.86
C ASP A 164 -0.53 -10.04 -23.54
N PRO A 165 -1.50 -9.92 -22.60
CA PRO A 165 -1.45 -10.60 -21.29
C PRO A 165 -1.57 -12.12 -21.39
N THR A 166 -2.01 -12.63 -22.54
CA THR A 166 -2.32 -14.04 -22.80
C THR A 166 -1.13 -14.84 -23.33
N ARG A 167 -0.09 -14.19 -23.85
CA ARG A 167 1.15 -14.87 -24.23
C ARG A 167 2.05 -15.02 -23.01
N SER A 168 2.07 -16.24 -22.45
CA SER A 168 3.16 -16.70 -21.60
C SER A 168 4.48 -16.70 -22.39
N ARG A 169 5.15 -15.55 -22.43
CA ARG A 169 6.47 -15.41 -23.03
C ARG A 169 7.49 -15.67 -21.92
N GLY A 170 8.29 -16.73 -22.07
CA GLY A 170 9.26 -17.19 -21.08
C GLY A 170 10.26 -16.11 -20.66
N LYS A 171 10.99 -16.39 -19.59
CA LYS A 171 11.95 -15.52 -18.86
C LYS A 171 13.02 -14.80 -19.73
N LEU A 172 13.12 -15.12 -21.01
CA LEU A 172 14.08 -14.60 -21.99
C LEU A 172 13.46 -13.73 -23.10
N ALA A 173 12.15 -13.51 -23.11
CA ALA A 173 11.54 -12.65 -24.12
C ALA A 173 11.85 -11.16 -23.88
N PRO A 174 12.02 -10.35 -24.93
CA PRO A 174 12.27 -8.92 -24.79
C PRO A 174 11.08 -8.21 -24.11
N ASN A 175 11.38 -7.46 -23.05
CA ASN A 175 10.40 -6.70 -22.25
C ASN A 175 9.84 -5.46 -22.98
N TRP A 176 10.45 -5.10 -24.11
CA TRP A 176 10.16 -3.90 -24.90
C TRP A 176 10.00 -4.29 -26.37
N GLU A 177 8.98 -3.73 -27.02
CA GLU A 177 8.63 -3.96 -28.43
C GLU A 177 8.55 -2.62 -29.16
N GLY A 178 8.98 -2.57 -30.42
CA GLY A 178 9.02 -1.36 -31.23
C GLY A 178 10.23 -1.32 -32.15
N PRO A 179 10.51 -0.19 -32.81
CA PRO A 179 10.05 1.17 -32.48
C PRO A 179 8.64 1.54 -32.99
N TYR A 180 7.98 2.44 -32.27
CA TYR A 180 6.71 3.10 -32.63
C TYR A 180 6.88 4.61 -32.61
N ARG A 181 6.13 5.34 -33.44
CA ARG A 181 6.14 6.81 -33.46
C ARG A 181 4.98 7.36 -32.64
N VAL A 182 5.24 8.36 -31.80
CA VAL A 182 4.19 9.09 -31.08
C VAL A 182 3.47 10.03 -32.03
N ILE A 183 2.14 9.94 -32.10
CA ILE A 183 1.33 10.79 -32.97
C ILE A 183 0.86 12.01 -32.19
N ASP A 184 0.16 11.79 -31.09
CA ASP A 184 -0.46 12.88 -30.32
C ASP A 184 -0.56 12.56 -28.83
N THR A 185 -0.75 13.61 -28.03
CA THR A 185 -0.92 13.55 -26.57
C THR A 185 -2.38 13.87 -26.24
N ILE A 186 -3.16 12.87 -25.83
CA ILE A 186 -4.59 13.07 -25.55
C ILE A 186 -4.81 13.71 -24.17
N ARG A 187 -4.05 13.25 -23.17
CA ARG A 187 -4.08 13.73 -21.77
C ARG A 187 -2.67 13.69 -21.21
N ASP A 188 -2.40 14.44 -20.14
CA ASP A 188 -1.10 14.44 -19.46
C ASP A 188 -0.54 13.02 -19.31
N LYS A 189 0.60 12.76 -19.96
CA LYS A 189 1.34 11.48 -19.96
C LYS A 189 0.68 10.30 -20.68
N THR A 190 -0.34 10.51 -21.51
CA THR A 190 -1.00 9.46 -22.30
C THR A 190 -0.95 9.77 -23.80
N TYR A 191 -0.44 8.83 -24.59
CA TYR A 191 -0.07 9.03 -26.00
C TYR A 191 -0.76 8.03 -26.94
N THR A 192 -1.00 8.45 -28.18
CA THR A 192 -1.32 7.58 -29.31
C THR A 192 -0.05 7.22 -30.07
N LEU A 193 0.03 5.97 -30.54
CA LEU A 193 1.20 5.44 -31.22
C LEU A 193 0.85 4.99 -32.62
N ALA A 194 1.75 5.19 -33.58
CA ALA A 194 1.72 4.57 -34.90
C ALA A 194 2.86 3.56 -35.04
N THR A 195 2.64 2.51 -35.83
CA THR A 195 3.71 1.69 -36.36
C THR A 195 4.59 2.50 -37.31
N MET A 196 5.81 2.04 -37.60
CA MET A 196 6.70 2.68 -38.58
C MET A 196 6.08 2.73 -39.99
N GLU A 197 5.12 1.85 -40.26
CA GLU A 197 4.33 1.77 -41.50
C GLU A 197 3.12 2.74 -41.51
N GLY A 198 2.96 3.56 -40.47
CA GLY A 198 1.90 4.57 -40.38
C GLY A 198 0.54 4.08 -39.86
N ARG A 199 0.42 2.81 -39.42
CA ARG A 199 -0.83 2.31 -38.83
C ARG A 199 -0.98 2.79 -37.39
N VAL A 200 -2.05 3.53 -37.12
CA VAL A 200 -2.38 4.01 -35.77
C VAL A 200 -2.85 2.84 -34.90
N LEU A 201 -2.28 2.71 -33.71
CA LEU A 201 -2.72 1.74 -32.72
C LEU A 201 -4.03 2.21 -32.06
N PRO A 202 -5.04 1.34 -31.91
CA PRO A 202 -6.35 1.72 -31.36
C PRO A 202 -6.31 1.99 -29.84
N ARG A 203 -5.24 1.57 -29.14
CA ARG A 203 -5.07 1.79 -27.70
C ARG A 203 -4.17 2.99 -27.42
N THR A 204 -4.51 3.71 -26.37
CA THR A 204 -3.72 4.81 -25.80
C THR A 204 -2.74 4.30 -24.75
N TRP A 205 -1.53 4.85 -24.70
CA TRP A 205 -0.43 4.35 -23.88
C TRP A 205 0.08 5.39 -22.88
N HIS A 206 0.14 5.03 -21.61
CA HIS A 206 0.71 5.88 -20.57
C HIS A 206 2.25 5.86 -20.59
N ILE A 207 2.90 6.99 -20.25
CA ILE A 207 4.35 7.17 -20.34
C ILE A 207 5.18 6.16 -19.54
N THR A 208 4.60 5.58 -18.48
CA THR A 208 5.25 4.53 -17.68
C THR A 208 5.49 3.25 -18.47
N ASN A 209 4.68 3.01 -19.51
CA ASN A 209 4.76 1.83 -20.37
C ASN A 209 5.54 2.12 -21.66
N LEU A 210 6.15 3.30 -21.77
CA LEU A 210 6.91 3.75 -22.93
C LEU A 210 8.36 4.06 -22.56
N ARG A 211 9.28 3.73 -23.47
CA ARG A 211 10.69 4.09 -23.38
C ARG A 211 11.10 4.81 -24.64
N LYS A 212 11.59 6.05 -24.53
CA LYS A 212 12.13 6.81 -25.66
C LYS A 212 13.27 6.02 -26.30
N PHE A 213 13.18 5.85 -27.61
CA PHE A 213 14.16 5.20 -28.46
C PHE A 213 14.95 6.30 -29.17
N TYR A 214 16.27 6.26 -29.05
CA TYR A 214 17.17 7.18 -29.73
C TYR A 214 17.86 6.38 -30.84
N VAL A 215 17.90 6.95 -32.04
CA VAL A 215 18.65 6.43 -33.20
C VAL A 215 20.05 6.99 -33.16
#